data_AF-A0A452QLD1-F1
#
_entry.id   AF-A0A452QLD1-F1
#
_cell.length_a   1.000
_cell.length_b   1.000
_cell.length_c   1.000
_cell.angle_alpha   90.00
_cell.angle_beta   90.00
_cell.angle_gamma   90.00
#
_symmetry.space_group_name_H-M   'P 1'
#
loop_
_entity.id
_entity.type
_entity.pdbx_description
1 polymer ?
#
loop_
_entity_poly.entity_id
_entity_poly.type
_entity_poly.pdbx_seq_one_letter_code
_entity_poly.pdbx_strand_id
1 'polypeptide(L)'
;LYTYSPGWPHCLNEKSVKDLDLNIKYSVMKNSCFYLKVSSAFSEMKLKGLLDRKGPWESLDEMQTMLNFRKTPAAEYVVEHWQEDAFFASQFLNGHNPVLIRRCRHLPENFPVTEDMVAPVLGPGTSLKAELERGSVFLVDHGILSGIHGNVVNGQPQFSAAPMTLLYQRPRGGPLLPLAIQLSQTPGPDSPIFLPSDNKWDWLLAKTWVRNAEFSVNEALTHLLQAHLLPEVFTMATLRQLPQCHPLFKLLVPHTRYTLHINTLAREQLIAPGKVVDRSTGIGIEGFSELIQRNMEQLNYSVLCLPEDIRARGVEDIPNYYYRDDGLQIWAAVESFVSEIINIYYPSDVSVRDDGELQAWVQEIFLEGFLGRKSSGMPSALETREALVQYITMVIFSCSARHYAVSAGQFDSCVWMPNLPPSMQLPPPTSKGQTKPEGFLATLPPVNATCDIIITLWLLSKEPGDQRPLGTYPDEHFTEEAPQQSIAAFQSRLAQISKEIQERNQGLPLPYTYLDPPLIENSVSI
;
A
#
# COMPACT_ATOMS: atom_id res chain seq x y z
N LEU A 1 16.46 12.45 -16.46
CA LEU A 1 16.03 12.21 -15.07
C LEU A 1 15.99 13.54 -14.35
N TYR A 2 15.05 13.72 -13.42
CA TYR A 2 14.81 14.95 -12.68
C TYR A 2 14.67 14.64 -11.19
N THR A 3 15.22 15.49 -10.34
CA THR A 3 15.04 15.42 -8.89
C THR A 3 13.78 16.20 -8.51
N TYR A 4 12.69 15.47 -8.23
CA TYR A 4 11.43 16.09 -7.80
C TYR A 4 11.54 16.76 -6.43
N SER A 5 12.11 16.03 -5.46
CA SER A 5 12.39 16.52 -4.11
C SER A 5 13.68 15.86 -3.60
N PRO A 6 14.48 16.51 -2.73
CA PRO A 6 15.65 15.90 -2.13
C PRO A 6 15.33 14.55 -1.47
N GLY A 7 16.21 13.56 -1.64
CA GLY A 7 16.08 12.23 -1.03
C GLY A 7 15.01 11.31 -1.64
N TRP A 8 14.28 11.76 -2.66
CA TRP A 8 13.36 10.92 -3.43
C TRP A 8 14.07 10.19 -4.57
N PRO A 9 13.54 9.05 -5.06
CA PRO A 9 13.91 8.50 -6.36
C PRO A 9 13.79 9.57 -7.46
N HIS A 10 14.72 9.57 -8.41
CA HIS A 10 14.63 10.44 -9.58
C HIS A 10 13.45 10.02 -10.48
N CYS A 11 12.86 11.00 -11.17
CA CYS A 11 11.67 10.80 -12.01
C CYS A 11 11.87 11.31 -13.45
N LEU A 12 10.84 11.16 -14.27
CA LEU A 12 10.83 11.69 -15.63
C LEU A 12 10.93 13.23 -15.60
N ASN A 13 11.73 13.80 -16.51
CA ASN A 13 11.91 15.25 -16.62
C ASN A 13 10.82 15.90 -17.50
N GLU A 14 9.56 15.64 -17.17
CA GLU A 14 8.40 16.22 -17.85
C GLU A 14 7.47 16.86 -16.82
N LYS A 15 7.05 18.09 -17.08
CA LYS A 15 6.28 18.89 -16.11
C LYS A 15 4.79 18.63 -16.18
N SER A 16 4.27 18.29 -17.36
CA SER A 16 2.86 18.03 -17.57
C SER A 16 2.63 16.80 -18.45
N VAL A 17 1.48 16.15 -18.26
CA VAL A 17 1.03 15.06 -19.12
C VAL A 17 0.93 15.45 -20.61
N LYS A 18 0.81 16.74 -20.91
CA LYS A 18 0.76 17.27 -22.28
C LYS A 18 2.10 17.16 -23.00
N ASP A 19 3.20 17.20 -22.26
CA ASP A 19 4.56 17.24 -22.81
C ASP A 19 5.09 15.81 -23.12
N LEU A 20 4.44 14.78 -22.57
CA LEU A 20 4.81 13.39 -22.79
C LEU A 20 4.75 12.98 -24.27
N ASP A 21 5.69 12.10 -24.67
CA ASP A 21 5.65 11.44 -25.96
C ASP A 21 4.38 10.56 -26.11
N LEU A 22 3.90 10.40 -27.34
CA LEU A 22 2.67 9.64 -27.62
C LEU A 22 2.78 8.17 -27.18
N ASN A 23 3.97 7.57 -27.22
CA ASN A 23 4.18 6.16 -26.87
C ASN A 23 4.02 5.89 -25.37
N ILE A 24 4.12 6.93 -24.53
CA ILE A 24 4.03 6.82 -23.07
C ILE A 24 2.80 7.53 -22.49
N LYS A 25 1.93 8.09 -23.34
CA LYS A 25 0.66 8.71 -22.94
C LYS A 25 -0.45 7.68 -22.81
N TYR A 26 -1.44 7.97 -21.97
CA TYR A 26 -2.72 7.26 -22.01
C TYR A 26 -3.31 7.28 -23.42
N SER A 27 -3.95 6.16 -23.80
CA SER A 27 -4.83 6.15 -24.96
C SER A 27 -5.97 7.15 -24.77
N VAL A 28 -6.51 7.65 -25.89
CA VAL A 28 -7.67 8.55 -25.87
C VAL A 28 -8.84 7.93 -25.12
N MET A 29 -9.06 6.62 -25.26
CA MET A 29 -10.12 5.89 -24.55
C MET A 29 -9.91 5.94 -23.04
N LYS A 30 -8.74 5.50 -22.54
CA LYS A 30 -8.43 5.49 -21.11
C LYS A 30 -8.50 6.91 -20.51
N ASN A 31 -7.91 7.89 -21.19
CA ASN A 31 -7.94 9.29 -20.76
C ASN A 31 -9.38 9.84 -20.67
N SER A 32 -10.21 9.58 -21.68
CA SER A 32 -11.60 10.03 -21.69
C SER A 32 -12.40 9.36 -20.58
N CYS A 33 -12.27 8.04 -20.39
CA CYS A 33 -12.90 7.32 -19.29
C CYS A 33 -12.48 7.87 -17.92
N PHE A 34 -11.19 8.13 -17.72
CA PHE A 34 -10.66 8.71 -16.49
C PHE A 34 -11.29 10.08 -16.20
N TYR A 35 -11.19 11.04 -17.13
CA TYR A 35 -11.72 12.39 -16.91
C TYR A 35 -13.24 12.44 -16.80
N LEU A 36 -13.97 11.55 -17.48
CA LEU A 36 -15.43 11.42 -17.31
C LEU A 36 -15.78 10.90 -15.91
N LYS A 37 -15.07 9.89 -15.40
CA LYS A 37 -15.24 9.39 -14.01
C LYS A 37 -14.96 10.50 -13.00
N VAL A 38 -13.83 11.21 -13.15
CA VAL A 38 -13.45 12.35 -12.29
C VAL A 38 -14.54 13.41 -12.28
N SER A 39 -14.94 13.88 -13.46
CA SER A 39 -15.91 14.97 -13.60
C SER A 39 -17.27 14.60 -13.04
N SER A 40 -17.72 13.36 -13.28
CA SER A 40 -18.99 12.85 -12.76
C SER A 40 -18.98 12.76 -11.23
N ALA A 41 -17.95 12.15 -10.65
CA ALA A 41 -17.81 12.00 -9.20
C ALA A 41 -17.72 13.36 -8.49
N PHE A 42 -16.88 14.27 -9.00
CA PHE A 42 -16.73 15.60 -8.44
C PHE A 42 -18.02 16.41 -8.55
N SER A 43 -18.72 16.36 -9.71
CA SER A 43 -19.98 17.07 -9.91
C SER A 43 -21.06 16.61 -8.94
N GLU A 44 -21.19 15.29 -8.72
CA GLU A 44 -22.16 14.74 -7.77
C GLU A 44 -21.94 15.29 -6.35
N MET A 45 -20.69 15.25 -5.87
CA MET A 45 -20.31 15.70 -4.53
C MET A 45 -20.38 17.22 -4.37
N LYS A 46 -20.04 17.96 -5.43
CA LYS A 46 -20.16 19.41 -5.48
C LYS A 46 -21.62 19.86 -5.45
N LEU A 47 -22.50 19.23 -6.23
CA LEU A 47 -23.94 19.55 -6.25
C LEU A 47 -24.64 19.20 -4.93
N LYS A 48 -24.17 18.17 -4.23
CA LYS A 48 -24.59 17.87 -2.84
C LYS A 48 -24.07 18.88 -1.82
N GLY A 49 -23.21 19.83 -2.21
CA GLY A 49 -22.61 20.85 -1.35
C GLY A 49 -21.55 20.32 -0.38
N LEU A 50 -21.22 19.03 -0.42
CA LEU A 50 -20.32 18.39 0.54
C LEU A 50 -18.88 18.89 0.43
N LEU A 51 -18.42 19.16 -0.80
CA LEU A 51 -17.08 19.72 -1.05
C LEU A 51 -16.91 21.18 -0.58
N ASP A 52 -18.00 21.88 -0.25
CA ASP A 52 -17.97 23.25 0.26
C ASP A 52 -18.15 23.33 1.79
N ARG A 53 -18.49 22.22 2.45
CA ARG A 53 -18.71 22.14 3.89
C ARG A 53 -17.39 22.00 4.65
N LYS A 54 -16.88 23.11 5.18
CA LYS A 54 -15.61 23.16 5.93
C LYS A 54 -15.69 22.71 7.40
N GLY A 55 -16.89 22.43 7.89
CA GLY A 55 -17.15 22.06 9.28
C GLY A 55 -17.11 20.54 9.54
N PRO A 56 -17.33 20.11 10.79
CA PRO A 56 -17.45 18.70 11.14
C PRO A 56 -18.73 18.10 10.54
N TRP A 57 -18.75 16.77 10.48
CA TRP A 57 -19.98 16.00 10.32
C TRP A 57 -20.87 16.21 11.56
N GLU A 58 -22.19 16.17 11.38
CA GLU A 58 -23.19 16.35 12.44
C GLU A 58 -23.30 15.09 13.31
N SER A 59 -23.08 13.91 12.74
CA SER A 59 -23.10 12.63 13.44
C SER A 59 -22.39 11.54 12.64
N LEU A 60 -22.15 10.38 13.28
CA LEU A 60 -21.69 9.17 12.57
C LEU A 60 -22.75 8.67 11.57
N ASP A 61 -24.04 8.89 11.85
CA ASP A 61 -25.12 8.50 10.94
C ASP A 61 -25.10 9.35 9.66
N GLU A 62 -24.75 10.64 9.76
CA GLU A 62 -24.58 11.49 8.58
C GLU A 62 -23.47 10.95 7.66
N MET A 63 -22.36 10.42 8.22
CA MET A 63 -21.26 9.87 7.42
C MET A 63 -21.70 8.67 6.58
N GLN A 64 -22.74 7.92 6.98
CA GLN A 64 -23.26 6.81 6.18
C GLN A 64 -23.84 7.28 4.85
N THR A 65 -24.19 8.57 4.71
CA THR A 65 -24.62 9.14 3.43
C THR A 65 -23.56 9.03 2.34
N MET A 66 -22.28 8.82 2.70
CA MET A 66 -21.22 8.53 1.73
C MET A 66 -21.45 7.22 0.97
N LEU A 67 -22.20 6.26 1.52
CA LEU A 67 -22.60 5.05 0.76
C LEU A 67 -23.60 5.36 -0.36
N ASN A 68 -24.30 6.51 -0.30
CA ASN A 68 -25.19 6.96 -1.38
C ASN A 68 -24.41 7.49 -2.59
N PHE A 69 -23.10 7.77 -2.43
CA PHE A 69 -22.23 8.09 -3.56
C PHE A 69 -21.93 6.83 -4.35
N ARG A 70 -21.24 5.89 -3.72
CA ARG A 70 -20.83 4.61 -4.30
C ARG A 70 -20.83 3.58 -3.18
N LYS A 71 -21.17 2.34 -3.52
CA LYS A 71 -21.30 1.23 -2.57
C LYS A 71 -20.62 -0.01 -3.12
N THR A 72 -19.95 -0.75 -2.25
CA THR A 72 -19.42 -2.09 -2.50
C THR A 72 -19.78 -2.98 -1.31
N PRO A 73 -19.87 -4.32 -1.49
CA PRO A 73 -20.11 -5.22 -0.36
C PRO A 73 -19.05 -5.11 0.74
N ALA A 74 -17.79 -4.90 0.37
CA ALA A 74 -16.70 -4.70 1.33
C ALA A 74 -16.87 -3.39 2.13
N ALA A 75 -17.29 -2.30 1.47
CA ALA A 75 -17.60 -1.05 2.16
C ALA A 75 -18.77 -1.18 3.16
N GLU A 76 -19.82 -1.92 2.80
CA GLU A 76 -20.92 -2.23 3.75
C GLU A 76 -20.41 -2.99 4.96
N TYR A 77 -19.61 -4.03 4.71
CA TYR A 77 -18.99 -4.82 5.76
C TYR A 77 -18.15 -3.96 6.71
N VAL A 78 -17.36 -3.01 6.17
CA VAL A 78 -16.58 -2.05 6.97
C VAL A 78 -17.50 -1.21 7.87
N VAL A 79 -18.58 -0.65 7.33
CA VAL A 79 -19.52 0.18 8.11
C VAL A 79 -20.16 -0.61 9.26
N GLU A 80 -20.46 -1.89 9.02
CA GLU A 80 -21.04 -2.78 10.03
C GLU A 80 -20.02 -3.17 11.13
N HIS A 81 -18.75 -3.42 10.76
CA HIS A 81 -17.79 -4.09 11.64
C HIS A 81 -16.61 -3.20 12.11
N TRP A 82 -16.51 -1.93 11.71
CA TRP A 82 -15.34 -1.07 12.03
C TRP A 82 -15.03 -0.92 13.53
N GLN A 83 -16.05 -1.04 14.41
CA GLN A 83 -15.85 -0.97 15.86
C GLN A 83 -15.29 -2.27 16.45
N GLU A 84 -15.34 -3.38 15.71
CA GLU A 84 -14.91 -4.69 16.20
C GLU A 84 -13.39 -4.82 16.21
N ASP A 85 -12.88 -5.41 17.29
CA ASP A 85 -11.44 -5.61 17.47
C ASP A 85 -10.85 -6.62 16.49
N ALA A 86 -11.61 -7.67 16.16
CA ALA A 86 -11.19 -8.68 15.18
C ALA A 86 -11.10 -8.08 13.77
N PHE A 87 -12.04 -7.20 13.39
CA PHE A 87 -12.01 -6.53 12.09
C PHE A 87 -10.93 -5.45 12.02
N PHE A 88 -10.72 -4.70 13.10
CA PHE A 88 -9.56 -3.78 13.20
C PHE A 88 -8.23 -4.52 12.96
N ALA A 89 -8.05 -5.66 13.62
CA ALA A 89 -6.82 -6.45 13.50
C ALA A 89 -6.68 -7.15 12.13
N SER A 90 -7.78 -7.67 11.57
CA SER A 90 -7.74 -8.38 10.28
C SER A 90 -7.31 -7.47 9.13
N GLN A 91 -7.54 -6.15 9.22
CA GLN A 91 -7.10 -5.19 8.22
C GLN A 91 -5.57 -5.06 8.13
N PHE A 92 -4.80 -5.42 9.16
CA PHE A 92 -3.33 -5.50 9.04
C PHE A 92 -2.85 -6.71 8.23
N LEU A 93 -3.75 -7.65 7.95
CA LEU A 93 -3.49 -8.84 7.13
C LEU A 93 -4.14 -8.74 5.75
N ASN A 94 -5.37 -8.26 5.69
CA ASN A 94 -6.22 -8.36 4.50
C ASN A 94 -6.87 -7.02 4.13
N GLY A 95 -6.46 -5.92 4.75
CA GLY A 95 -6.90 -4.58 4.42
C GLY A 95 -6.05 -3.94 3.32
N HIS A 96 -6.14 -2.62 3.19
CA HIS A 96 -5.44 -1.86 2.15
C HIS A 96 -3.91 -1.75 2.35
N ASN A 97 -3.40 -1.93 3.58
CA ASN A 97 -1.96 -1.83 3.88
C ASN A 97 -1.41 -3.08 4.62
N PRO A 98 -1.40 -4.26 3.99
CA PRO A 98 -1.11 -5.52 4.66
C PRO A 98 0.39 -5.83 4.80
N VAL A 99 1.25 -4.82 5.00
CA VAL A 99 2.72 -4.98 4.90
C VAL A 99 3.49 -4.65 6.18
N LEU A 100 2.85 -4.08 7.20
CA LEU A 100 3.56 -3.59 8.40
C LEU A 100 3.65 -4.58 9.56
N ILE A 101 2.64 -5.47 9.69
CA ILE A 101 2.58 -6.39 10.81
C ILE A 101 3.78 -7.34 10.80
N ARG A 102 4.39 -7.49 11.97
CA ARG A 102 5.55 -8.38 12.20
C ARG A 102 5.42 -9.12 13.52
N ARG A 103 5.99 -10.32 13.60
CA ARG A 103 6.03 -11.10 14.84
C ARG A 103 6.90 -10.38 15.88
N CYS A 104 6.41 -10.32 17.11
CA CYS A 104 7.09 -9.70 18.24
C CYS A 104 7.51 -10.80 19.23
N ARG A 105 8.82 -10.95 19.42
CA ARG A 105 9.40 -11.84 20.46
C ARG A 105 9.92 -11.06 21.67
N HIS A 106 10.17 -9.77 21.49
CA HIS A 106 10.64 -8.85 22.52
C HIS A 106 9.91 -7.53 22.32
N LEU A 107 9.31 -7.00 23.38
CA LEU A 107 8.67 -5.68 23.33
C LEU A 107 9.74 -4.60 23.16
N PRO A 108 9.48 -3.56 22.33
CA PRO A 108 10.30 -2.35 22.33
C PRO A 108 10.37 -1.72 23.72
N GLU A 109 11.54 -1.24 24.14
CA GLU A 109 11.72 -0.61 25.46
C GLU A 109 10.82 0.62 25.65
N ASN A 110 10.52 1.33 24.56
CA ASN A 110 9.64 2.48 24.54
C ASN A 110 8.13 2.12 24.49
N PHE A 111 7.79 0.82 24.57
CA PHE A 111 6.41 0.33 24.64
C PHE A 111 6.20 -0.56 25.87
N PRO A 112 6.08 0.04 27.08
CA PRO A 112 6.10 -0.69 28.36
C PRO A 112 4.75 -1.37 28.69
N VAL A 113 4.27 -2.25 27.81
CA VAL A 113 3.09 -3.08 28.05
C VAL A 113 3.41 -4.11 29.15
N THR A 114 2.57 -4.18 30.17
CA THR A 114 2.74 -5.11 31.29
C THR A 114 1.83 -6.34 31.15
N GLU A 115 2.17 -7.40 31.89
CA GLU A 115 1.35 -8.61 32.02
C GLU A 115 -0.09 -8.29 32.45
N ASP A 116 -0.26 -7.45 33.48
CA ASP A 116 -1.57 -7.08 34.02
C ASP A 116 -2.45 -6.33 33.01
N MET A 117 -1.84 -5.52 32.13
CA MET A 117 -2.58 -4.77 31.11
C MET A 117 -3.29 -5.70 30.12
N VAL A 118 -2.67 -6.81 29.74
CA VAL A 118 -3.14 -7.69 28.66
C VAL A 118 -3.75 -9.01 29.16
N ALA A 119 -3.59 -9.32 30.44
CA ALA A 119 -4.15 -10.50 31.09
C ALA A 119 -5.65 -10.72 30.82
N PRO A 120 -6.53 -9.69 30.79
CA PRO A 120 -7.95 -9.90 30.47
C PRO A 120 -8.21 -10.49 29.09
N VAL A 121 -7.37 -10.17 28.09
CA VAL A 121 -7.53 -10.68 26.72
C VAL A 121 -6.84 -12.03 26.53
N LEU A 122 -5.67 -12.22 27.14
CA LEU A 122 -4.91 -13.48 27.10
C LEU A 122 -5.60 -14.60 27.91
N GLY A 123 -6.26 -14.23 29.01
CA GLY A 123 -6.88 -15.15 29.94
C GLY A 123 -5.87 -15.78 30.92
N PRO A 124 -6.35 -16.51 31.94
CA PRO A 124 -5.51 -17.01 33.04
C PRO A 124 -4.59 -18.19 32.65
N GLY A 125 -4.73 -18.73 31.43
CA GLY A 125 -3.99 -19.91 30.97
C GLY A 125 -2.61 -19.62 30.39
N THR A 126 -2.22 -18.35 30.31
CA THR A 126 -0.94 -17.92 29.73
C THR A 126 -0.50 -16.57 30.29
N SER A 127 0.63 -16.05 29.82
CA SER A 127 1.16 -14.72 30.12
C SER A 127 1.70 -14.07 28.85
N LEU A 128 1.85 -12.75 28.84
CA LEU A 128 2.47 -11.98 27.76
C LEU A 128 3.86 -12.51 27.44
N LYS A 129 4.70 -12.77 28.45
CA LYS A 129 6.02 -13.38 28.26
C LYS A 129 5.94 -14.73 27.55
N ALA A 130 5.03 -15.61 27.98
CA ALA A 130 4.87 -16.92 27.36
C ALA A 130 4.36 -16.83 25.91
N GLU A 131 3.47 -15.88 25.60
CA GLU A 131 2.97 -15.67 24.24
C GLU A 131 4.02 -15.00 23.30
N LEU A 132 4.87 -14.10 23.84
CA LEU A 132 6.04 -13.57 23.12
C LEU A 132 7.04 -14.70 22.76
N GLU A 133 7.35 -15.58 23.70
CA GLU A 133 8.23 -16.74 23.46
C GLU A 133 7.63 -17.72 22.45
N ARG A 134 6.30 -17.91 22.50
CA ARG A 134 5.55 -18.75 21.54
C ARG A 134 5.49 -18.14 20.15
N GLY A 135 5.68 -16.83 20.01
CA GLY A 135 5.56 -16.12 18.73
C GLY A 135 4.12 -15.92 18.25
N SER A 136 3.17 -15.85 19.18
CA SER A 136 1.75 -15.56 18.93
C SER A 136 1.41 -14.06 19.07
N VAL A 137 2.38 -13.25 19.49
CA VAL A 137 2.26 -11.79 19.61
C VAL A 137 2.87 -11.11 18.39
N PHE A 138 2.20 -10.08 17.89
CA PHE A 138 2.59 -9.30 16.73
C PHE A 138 2.60 -7.81 17.04
N LEU A 139 3.38 -7.06 16.29
CA LEU A 139 3.53 -5.61 16.43
C LEU A 139 3.30 -4.95 15.08
N VAL A 140 2.54 -3.85 15.10
CA VAL A 140 2.51 -2.85 14.04
C VAL A 140 3.07 -1.57 14.65
N ASP A 141 4.14 -1.06 14.05
CA ASP A 141 4.87 0.11 14.55
C ASP A 141 4.95 1.17 13.46
N HIS A 142 4.27 2.29 13.70
CA HIS A 142 4.24 3.46 12.81
C HIS A 142 5.25 4.53 13.24
N GLY A 143 6.32 4.15 13.93
CA GLY A 143 7.37 5.06 14.42
C GLY A 143 8.02 5.95 13.36
N ILE A 144 7.94 5.58 12.08
CA ILE A 144 8.39 6.43 10.96
C ILE A 144 7.65 7.78 10.88
N LEU A 145 6.43 7.87 11.44
CA LEU A 145 5.64 9.10 11.56
C LEU A 145 6.10 10.00 12.73
N SER A 146 7.00 9.53 13.59
CA SER A 146 7.37 10.27 14.81
C SER A 146 7.96 11.63 14.47
N GLY A 147 7.35 12.70 15.00
CA GLY A 147 7.80 14.07 14.74
C GLY A 147 7.42 14.62 13.37
N ILE A 148 6.60 13.92 12.55
CA ILE A 148 6.01 14.52 11.36
C ILE A 148 5.05 15.64 11.78
N HIS A 149 5.24 16.81 11.17
CA HIS A 149 4.37 17.95 11.41
C HIS A 149 3.03 17.79 10.69
N GLY A 150 1.95 18.19 11.38
CA GLY A 150 0.62 18.21 10.79
C GLY A 150 0.43 19.38 9.83
N ASN A 151 -0.38 19.15 8.81
CA ASN A 151 -0.80 20.11 7.80
C ASN A 151 -1.82 21.11 8.35
N VAL A 152 -2.24 22.08 7.54
CA VAL A 152 -3.34 23.00 7.84
C VAL A 152 -4.48 22.80 6.83
N VAL A 153 -5.62 22.31 7.31
CA VAL A 153 -6.82 22.09 6.50
C VAL A 153 -7.90 23.07 6.92
N ASN A 154 -8.48 23.81 5.97
CA ASN A 154 -9.47 24.86 6.24
C ASN A 154 -9.00 25.93 7.28
N GLY A 155 -7.70 26.18 7.37
CA GLY A 155 -7.12 27.10 8.35
C GLY A 155 -7.00 26.53 9.77
N GLN A 156 -7.27 25.23 9.97
CA GLN A 156 -7.11 24.52 11.23
C GLN A 156 -5.87 23.62 11.20
N PRO A 157 -4.99 23.67 12.21
CA PRO A 157 -3.90 22.71 12.35
C PRO A 157 -4.43 21.28 12.45
N GLN A 158 -3.80 20.37 11.73
CA GLN A 158 -4.07 18.94 11.79
C GLN A 158 -2.98 18.25 12.62
N PHE A 159 -3.22 17.01 12.98
CA PHE A 159 -2.35 16.23 13.86
C PHE A 159 -2.10 14.84 13.28
N SER A 160 -0.92 14.30 13.57
CA SER A 160 -0.52 12.93 13.24
C SER A 160 0.05 12.26 14.49
N ALA A 161 -0.16 10.96 14.61
CA ALA A 161 0.38 10.12 15.68
C ALA A 161 1.40 9.13 15.10
N ALA A 162 2.26 8.58 15.95
CA ALA A 162 3.22 7.54 15.58
C ALA A 162 3.01 6.30 16.45
N PRO A 163 1.86 5.62 16.32
CA PRO A 163 1.45 4.61 17.27
C PRO A 163 2.25 3.30 17.17
N MET A 164 2.22 2.55 18.27
CA MET A 164 2.57 1.13 18.33
C MET A 164 1.32 0.34 18.74
N THR A 165 1.02 -0.72 18.00
CA THR A 165 -0.13 -1.61 18.22
C THR A 165 0.36 -3.02 18.46
N LEU A 166 0.10 -3.55 19.66
CA LEU A 166 0.38 -4.93 20.01
C LEU A 166 -0.84 -5.79 19.70
N LEU A 167 -0.65 -6.92 19.02
CA LEU A 167 -1.71 -7.86 18.63
C LEU A 167 -1.40 -9.28 19.11
N TYR A 168 -2.45 -10.07 19.29
CA TYR A 168 -2.39 -11.45 19.74
C TYR A 168 -3.18 -12.35 18.82
N GLN A 169 -2.50 -13.35 18.26
CA GLN A 169 -3.12 -14.40 17.47
C GLN A 169 -3.70 -15.46 18.41
N ARG A 170 -5.04 -15.56 18.47
CA ARG A 170 -5.67 -16.61 19.28
C ARG A 170 -5.28 -18.01 18.78
N PRO A 171 -5.13 -18.99 19.68
CA PRO A 171 -4.76 -20.36 19.31
C PRO A 171 -5.75 -21.00 18.33
N ARG A 172 -5.31 -22.06 17.64
CA ARG A 172 -6.14 -22.88 16.74
C ARG A 172 -6.81 -22.08 15.61
N GLY A 173 -6.13 -21.07 15.07
CA GLY A 173 -6.65 -20.29 13.96
C GLY A 173 -7.78 -19.32 14.32
N GLY A 174 -7.92 -18.97 15.61
CA GLY A 174 -8.87 -17.96 16.06
C GLY A 174 -8.55 -16.55 15.51
N PRO A 175 -9.36 -15.53 15.85
CA PRO A 175 -9.11 -14.17 15.36
C PRO A 175 -7.81 -13.59 15.92
N LEU A 176 -7.14 -12.77 15.12
CA LEU A 176 -6.14 -11.82 15.59
C LEU A 176 -6.86 -10.71 16.36
N LEU A 177 -6.36 -10.32 17.53
CA LEU A 177 -6.96 -9.29 18.37
C LEU A 177 -5.93 -8.27 18.82
N PRO A 178 -6.25 -6.97 18.85
CA PRO A 178 -5.43 -5.95 19.49
C PRO A 178 -5.38 -6.16 21.01
N LEU A 179 -4.19 -6.06 21.59
CA LEU A 179 -3.93 -6.12 23.03
C LEU A 179 -3.76 -4.72 23.64
N ALA A 180 -2.99 -3.86 22.97
CA ALA A 180 -2.58 -2.57 23.50
C ALA A 180 -2.22 -1.60 22.37
N ILE A 181 -2.49 -0.31 22.58
CA ILE A 181 -2.13 0.76 21.66
C ILE A 181 -1.46 1.89 22.46
N GLN A 182 -0.26 2.30 22.07
CA GLN A 182 0.37 3.55 22.52
C GLN A 182 0.44 4.51 21.34
N LEU A 183 -0.06 5.75 21.47
CA LEU A 183 -0.18 6.69 20.34
C LEU A 183 1.10 7.50 20.05
N SER A 184 2.13 7.35 20.88
CA SER A 184 3.43 8.01 20.75
C SER A 184 4.57 7.01 20.85
N GLN A 185 5.71 7.35 20.25
CA GLN A 185 6.96 6.63 20.41
C GLN A 185 7.66 6.92 21.74
N THR A 186 7.25 7.96 22.47
CA THR A 186 7.80 8.29 23.79
C THR A 186 6.77 7.95 24.87
N PRO A 187 7.03 6.95 25.74
CA PRO A 187 6.12 6.60 26.81
C PRO A 187 6.11 7.68 27.90
N GLY A 188 5.01 7.79 28.63
CA GLY A 188 4.88 8.75 29.72
C GLY A 188 3.45 8.91 30.22
N PRO A 189 3.23 9.69 31.27
CA PRO A 189 1.88 9.92 31.81
C PRO A 189 0.93 10.55 30.78
N ASP A 190 1.45 11.37 29.87
CA ASP A 190 0.70 12.02 28.79
C ASP A 190 0.60 11.17 27.50
N SER A 191 1.13 9.95 27.51
CA SER A 191 1.00 8.98 26.41
C SER A 191 0.55 7.63 26.98
N PRO A 192 -0.70 7.52 27.46
CA PRO A 192 -1.21 6.30 28.05
C PRO A 192 -1.22 5.15 27.04
N ILE A 193 -1.04 3.93 27.54
CA ILE A 193 -1.27 2.69 26.79
C ILE A 193 -2.77 2.38 26.88
N PHE A 194 -3.49 2.52 25.77
CA PHE A 194 -4.90 2.19 25.65
C PHE A 194 -5.10 0.69 25.49
N LEU A 195 -6.16 0.17 26.10
CA LEU A 195 -6.49 -1.25 26.17
C LEU A 195 -7.95 -1.48 25.74
N PRO A 196 -8.30 -2.68 25.22
CA PRO A 196 -9.69 -3.03 24.92
C PRO A 196 -10.64 -2.97 26.13
N SER A 197 -10.10 -3.02 27.35
CA SER A 197 -10.84 -2.90 28.61
C SER A 197 -11.11 -1.46 29.05
N ASP A 198 -10.53 -0.46 28.38
CA ASP A 198 -10.81 0.95 28.65
C ASP A 198 -12.25 1.33 28.23
N ASN A 199 -12.66 2.57 28.54
CA ASN A 199 -13.94 3.08 28.07
C ASN A 199 -14.06 2.95 26.56
N LYS A 200 -15.26 2.58 26.08
CA LYS A 200 -15.62 2.43 24.67
C LYS A 200 -14.98 3.49 23.77
N TRP A 201 -15.11 4.78 24.11
CA TRP A 201 -14.66 5.87 23.24
C TRP A 201 -13.17 6.12 23.30
N ASP A 202 -12.50 5.86 24.44
CA ASP A 202 -11.04 5.94 24.51
C ASP A 202 -10.41 4.86 23.63
N TRP A 203 -10.91 3.62 23.73
CA TRP A 203 -10.43 2.51 22.93
C TRP A 203 -10.70 2.71 21.44
N LEU A 204 -11.91 3.17 21.10
CA LEU A 204 -12.27 3.44 19.71
C LEU A 204 -11.43 4.57 19.11
N LEU A 205 -11.20 5.66 19.85
CA LEU A 205 -10.34 6.75 19.42
C LEU A 205 -8.89 6.29 19.22
N ALA A 206 -8.35 5.48 20.13
CA ALA A 206 -7.00 4.91 19.98
C ALA A 206 -6.88 4.07 18.70
N LYS A 207 -7.85 3.21 18.40
CA LYS A 207 -7.89 2.47 17.13
C LYS A 207 -7.98 3.39 15.91
N THR A 208 -8.82 4.43 15.96
CA THR A 208 -8.96 5.40 14.87
C THR A 208 -7.67 6.18 14.60
N TRP A 209 -6.88 6.51 15.62
CA TRP A 209 -5.54 7.08 15.43
C TRP A 209 -4.58 6.12 14.75
N VAL A 210 -4.64 4.82 15.07
CA VAL A 210 -3.85 3.81 14.33
C VAL A 210 -4.30 3.74 12.87
N ARG A 211 -5.61 3.82 12.59
CA ARG A 211 -6.10 3.88 11.22
C ARG A 211 -5.67 5.16 10.48
N ASN A 212 -5.58 6.30 11.16
CA ASN A 212 -5.00 7.52 10.58
C ASN A 212 -3.51 7.34 10.20
N ALA A 213 -2.74 6.70 11.08
CA ALA A 213 -1.34 6.38 10.82
C ALA A 213 -1.19 5.41 9.63
N GLU A 214 -2.08 4.41 9.55
CA GLU A 214 -2.17 3.49 8.41
C GLU A 214 -2.43 4.22 7.09
N PHE A 215 -3.38 5.16 7.05
CA PHE A 215 -3.62 6.00 5.87
C PHE A 215 -2.33 6.72 5.43
N SER A 216 -1.66 7.37 6.37
CA SER A 216 -0.48 8.18 6.08
C SER A 216 0.68 7.32 5.56
N VAL A 217 0.94 6.18 6.18
CA VAL A 217 2.01 5.25 5.76
C VAL A 217 1.65 4.57 4.44
N ASN A 218 0.40 4.14 4.25
CA ASN A 218 -0.04 3.53 3.01
C ASN A 218 0.16 4.48 1.83
N GLU A 219 -0.49 5.64 1.88
CA GLU A 219 -0.54 6.53 0.71
C GLU A 219 0.84 7.11 0.37
N ALA A 220 1.65 7.45 1.37
CA ALA A 220 2.98 8.03 1.12
C ALA A 220 4.02 6.97 0.74
N LEU A 221 4.02 5.81 1.39
CA LEU A 221 5.11 4.84 1.31
C LEU A 221 4.74 3.60 0.52
N THR A 222 3.75 2.84 1.00
CA THR A 222 3.37 1.57 0.39
C THR A 222 2.83 1.78 -1.04
N HIS A 223 2.04 2.83 -1.24
CA HIS A 223 1.40 3.16 -2.50
C HIS A 223 2.28 4.08 -3.35
N LEU A 224 2.47 5.35 -2.97
CA LEU A 224 3.20 6.30 -3.80
C LEU A 224 4.67 5.90 -4.02
N LEU A 225 5.48 5.72 -2.97
CA LEU A 225 6.89 5.40 -3.15
C LEU A 225 7.10 4.02 -3.78
N GLN A 226 6.56 2.98 -3.14
CA GLN A 226 6.90 1.59 -3.48
C GLN A 226 6.12 1.06 -4.68
N ALA A 227 4.88 1.51 -4.90
CA ALA A 227 4.02 1.04 -5.98
C ALA A 227 3.85 2.05 -7.14
N HIS A 228 4.39 3.27 -7.06
CA HIS A 228 4.42 4.21 -8.19
C HIS A 228 5.84 4.68 -8.55
N LEU A 229 6.58 5.25 -7.60
CA LEU A 229 7.87 5.89 -7.91
C LEU A 229 8.95 4.85 -8.28
N LEU A 230 9.01 3.71 -7.59
CA LEU A 230 9.94 2.63 -7.98
C LEU A 230 9.58 2.02 -9.34
N PRO A 231 8.30 1.68 -9.65
CA PRO A 231 7.88 1.31 -11.01
C PRO A 231 8.21 2.34 -12.10
N GLU A 232 8.19 3.64 -11.78
CA GLU A 232 8.64 4.70 -12.71
C GLU A 232 10.12 4.58 -13.02
N VAL A 233 10.95 4.36 -12.00
CA VAL A 233 12.40 4.15 -12.18
C VAL A 233 12.65 2.93 -13.06
N PHE A 234 11.99 1.81 -12.79
CA PHE A 234 12.11 0.59 -13.59
C PHE A 234 11.73 0.86 -15.04
N THR A 235 10.64 1.60 -15.26
CA THR A 235 10.16 1.99 -16.58
C THR A 235 11.19 2.86 -17.32
N MET A 236 11.68 3.91 -16.68
CA MET A 236 12.65 4.82 -17.31
C MET A 236 13.95 4.11 -17.66
N ALA A 237 14.50 3.31 -16.73
CA ALA A 237 15.71 2.54 -16.99
C ALA A 237 15.50 1.55 -18.15
N THR A 238 14.36 0.86 -18.17
CA THR A 238 14.01 -0.07 -19.27
C THR A 238 14.01 0.64 -20.62
N LEU A 239 13.36 1.81 -20.72
CA LEU A 239 13.29 2.57 -21.97
C LEU A 239 14.64 3.19 -22.39
N ARG A 240 15.57 3.41 -21.45
CA ARG A 240 16.85 4.08 -21.70
C ARG A 240 18.00 3.12 -21.97
N GLN A 241 17.97 1.94 -21.36
CA GLN A 241 19.11 1.02 -21.33
C GLN A 241 18.87 -0.27 -22.13
N LEU A 242 17.61 -0.68 -22.34
CA LEU A 242 17.29 -1.92 -23.05
C LEU A 242 16.68 -1.59 -24.43
N PRO A 243 17.31 -2.00 -25.55
CA PRO A 243 16.74 -1.80 -26.88
C PRO A 243 15.52 -2.71 -27.11
N GLN A 244 14.66 -2.35 -28.06
CA GLN A 244 13.40 -3.08 -28.32
C GLN A 244 13.55 -4.56 -28.68
N CYS A 245 14.72 -4.94 -29.22
CA CYS A 245 15.04 -6.34 -29.54
C CYS A 245 15.53 -7.14 -28.32
N HIS A 246 15.93 -6.48 -27.24
CA HIS A 246 16.44 -7.13 -26.04
C HIS A 246 15.33 -7.99 -25.39
N PRO A 247 15.61 -9.24 -24.97
CA PRO A 247 14.58 -10.11 -24.38
C PRO A 247 13.94 -9.50 -23.13
N LEU A 248 14.73 -8.83 -22.29
CA LEU A 248 14.18 -8.14 -21.11
C LEU A 248 13.32 -6.92 -21.45
N PHE A 249 13.59 -6.21 -22.56
CA PHE A 249 12.68 -5.15 -23.00
C PHE A 249 11.32 -5.75 -23.39
N LYS A 250 11.33 -6.83 -24.20
CA LYS A 250 10.12 -7.54 -24.63
C LYS A 250 9.31 -8.06 -23.43
N LEU A 251 10.00 -8.58 -22.43
CA LEU A 251 9.39 -9.07 -21.18
C LEU A 251 8.81 -7.95 -20.33
N LEU A 252 9.54 -6.85 -20.14
CA LEU A 252 9.18 -5.79 -19.19
C LEU A 252 8.22 -4.75 -19.76
N VAL A 253 8.25 -4.47 -21.07
CA VAL A 253 7.47 -3.38 -21.66
C VAL A 253 5.96 -3.45 -21.36
N PRO A 254 5.28 -4.62 -21.33
CA PRO A 254 3.86 -4.68 -20.96
C PRO A 254 3.61 -4.23 -19.51
N HIS A 255 4.60 -4.38 -18.63
CA HIS A 255 4.54 -4.04 -17.20
C HIS A 255 4.93 -2.58 -16.89
N THR A 256 5.25 -1.79 -17.93
CA THR A 256 5.61 -0.37 -17.79
C THR A 256 4.56 0.59 -18.36
N ARG A 257 3.51 0.02 -18.97
CA ARG A 257 2.51 0.77 -19.71
C ARG A 257 1.87 1.81 -18.81
N TYR A 258 1.88 3.06 -19.28
CA TYR A 258 1.22 4.20 -18.63
C TYR A 258 1.78 4.67 -17.28
N THR A 259 2.74 3.98 -16.68
CA THR A 259 3.35 4.36 -15.40
C THR A 259 3.94 5.77 -15.44
N LEU A 260 4.64 6.13 -16.51
CA LEU A 260 5.16 7.50 -16.69
C LEU A 260 4.04 8.55 -16.80
N HIS A 261 2.91 8.19 -17.41
CA HIS A 261 1.78 9.10 -17.55
C HIS A 261 1.12 9.38 -16.20
N ILE A 262 0.75 8.33 -15.46
CA ILE A 262 0.04 8.48 -14.20
C ILE A 262 0.89 9.18 -13.15
N ASN A 263 2.19 8.89 -13.09
CA ASN A 263 3.08 9.57 -12.14
C ASN A 263 3.31 11.05 -12.50
N THR A 264 3.37 11.38 -13.80
CA THR A 264 3.41 12.77 -14.25
C THR A 264 2.11 13.49 -13.88
N LEU A 265 0.96 12.82 -14.03
CA LEU A 265 -0.34 13.36 -13.62
C LEU A 265 -0.41 13.55 -12.10
N ALA A 266 0.11 12.61 -11.31
CA ALA A 266 0.16 12.73 -9.85
C ALA A 266 1.00 13.94 -9.41
N ARG A 267 2.18 14.12 -9.98
CA ARG A 267 3.01 15.32 -9.75
C ARG A 267 2.29 16.63 -10.11
N GLU A 268 1.46 16.61 -11.15
CA GLU A 268 0.73 17.79 -11.61
C GLU A 268 -0.56 18.08 -10.80
N GLN A 269 -1.29 17.03 -10.39
CA GLN A 269 -2.69 17.13 -9.93
C GLN A 269 -2.97 16.49 -8.56
N LEU A 270 -2.04 15.75 -7.97
CA LEU A 270 -2.23 15.04 -6.70
C LEU A 270 -1.35 15.63 -5.58
N ILE A 271 -0.04 15.66 -5.81
CA ILE A 271 1.00 16.06 -4.83
C ILE A 271 1.57 17.46 -5.08
N ALA A 272 0.89 18.27 -5.91
CA ALA A 272 1.21 19.67 -6.13
C ALA A 272 0.46 20.60 -5.14
N PRO A 273 0.96 21.80 -4.85
CA PRO A 273 0.28 22.77 -3.98
C PRO A 273 -1.18 23.03 -4.40
N GLY A 274 -2.08 23.11 -3.43
CA GLY A 274 -3.52 23.30 -3.61
C GLY A 274 -4.30 22.10 -4.14
N LYS A 275 -3.63 20.95 -4.37
CA LYS A 275 -4.26 19.69 -4.77
C LYS A 275 -4.65 18.85 -3.55
N VAL A 276 -5.21 17.67 -3.78
CA VAL A 276 -5.87 16.87 -2.73
C VAL A 276 -4.97 16.54 -1.54
N VAL A 277 -3.68 16.22 -1.76
CA VAL A 277 -2.76 15.91 -0.66
C VAL A 277 -2.57 17.13 0.24
N ASP A 278 -2.31 18.28 -0.36
CA ASP A 278 -2.18 19.56 0.35
C ASP A 278 -3.49 20.01 1.02
N ARG A 279 -4.61 19.80 0.35
CA ARG A 279 -5.90 20.34 0.78
C ARG A 279 -6.61 19.49 1.83
N SER A 280 -6.36 18.18 1.88
CA SER A 280 -7.27 17.25 2.58
C SER A 280 -6.59 16.12 3.34
N THR A 281 -5.26 16.06 3.40
CA THR A 281 -4.54 15.10 4.25
C THR A 281 -3.92 15.77 5.48
N GLY A 282 -3.81 15.01 6.56
CA GLY A 282 -3.32 15.50 7.85
C GLY A 282 -1.83 15.78 7.90
N ILE A 283 -1.03 15.19 7.01
CA ILE A 283 0.43 15.41 6.94
C ILE A 283 0.85 16.26 5.72
N GLY A 284 -0.04 16.47 4.75
CA GLY A 284 0.20 17.36 3.61
C GLY A 284 1.37 16.94 2.72
N ILE A 285 1.78 17.82 1.81
CA ILE A 285 2.89 17.53 0.87
C ILE A 285 4.22 17.38 1.62
N GLU A 286 4.46 18.24 2.61
CA GLU A 286 5.72 18.23 3.37
C GLU A 286 5.88 16.94 4.16
N GLY A 287 4.83 16.48 4.86
CA GLY A 287 4.86 15.22 5.60
C GLY A 287 4.97 13.99 4.68
N PHE A 288 4.31 13.99 3.51
CA PHE A 288 4.54 12.94 2.50
C PHE A 288 6.01 12.91 2.05
N SER A 289 6.59 14.09 1.79
CA SER A 289 7.99 14.20 1.36
C SER A 289 8.97 13.76 2.42
N GLU A 290 8.76 14.15 3.66
CA GLU A 290 9.61 13.75 4.78
C GLU A 290 9.52 12.25 5.05
N LEU A 291 8.32 11.65 4.98
CA LEU A 291 8.15 10.21 5.10
C LEU A 291 8.92 9.46 4.02
N ILE A 292 8.81 9.89 2.76
CA ILE A 292 9.53 9.27 1.65
C ILE A 292 11.04 9.36 1.87
N GLN A 293 11.54 10.52 2.29
CA GLN A 293 12.97 10.71 2.61
C GLN A 293 13.44 9.73 3.69
N ARG A 294 12.70 9.65 4.81
CA ARG A 294 13.00 8.73 5.92
C ARG A 294 12.93 7.27 5.47
N ASN A 295 11.95 6.89 4.66
CA ASN A 295 11.82 5.51 4.18
C ASN A 295 12.95 5.16 3.22
N MET A 296 13.33 6.05 2.31
CA MET A 296 14.45 5.85 1.38
C MET A 296 15.79 5.63 2.09
N GLU A 297 15.97 6.11 3.33
CA GLU A 297 17.20 5.88 4.12
C GLU A 297 17.32 4.44 4.63
N GLN A 298 16.19 3.76 4.83
CA GLN A 298 16.09 2.42 5.40
C GLN A 298 15.45 1.38 4.46
N LEU A 299 15.02 1.79 3.27
CA LEU A 299 14.41 0.91 2.27
C LEU A 299 15.41 -0.19 1.89
N ASN A 300 14.97 -1.43 1.95
CA ASN A 300 15.79 -2.59 1.63
C ASN A 300 15.20 -3.40 0.47
N TYR A 301 16.04 -3.91 -0.44
CA TYR A 301 15.63 -4.76 -1.54
C TYR A 301 14.80 -5.97 -1.08
N SER A 302 15.11 -6.55 0.09
CA SER A 302 14.37 -7.68 0.63
C SER A 302 12.90 -7.36 0.91
N VAL A 303 12.53 -6.11 1.21
CA VAL A 303 11.11 -5.75 1.40
C VAL A 303 10.35 -5.69 0.07
N LEU A 304 11.07 -5.60 -1.04
CA LEU A 304 10.49 -5.63 -2.39
C LEU A 304 10.30 -7.06 -2.90
N CYS A 305 11.00 -8.04 -2.35
CA CYS A 305 10.81 -9.45 -2.65
C CYS A 305 9.86 -10.10 -1.64
N LEU A 306 8.67 -10.53 -2.09
CA LEU A 306 7.59 -10.92 -1.16
C LEU A 306 7.96 -12.10 -0.24
N PRO A 307 8.59 -13.20 -0.70
CA PRO A 307 8.98 -14.29 0.19
C PRO A 307 9.94 -13.84 1.29
N GLU A 308 10.92 -13.00 0.95
CA GLU A 308 11.91 -12.43 1.87
C GLU A 308 11.25 -11.47 2.87
N ASP A 309 10.35 -10.61 2.43
CA ASP A 309 9.57 -9.70 3.29
C ASP A 309 8.74 -10.48 4.32
N ILE A 310 7.97 -11.47 3.87
CA ILE A 310 7.12 -12.32 4.73
C ILE A 310 7.96 -13.05 5.78
N ARG A 311 9.12 -13.58 5.38
CA ARG A 311 10.07 -14.22 6.30
C ARG A 311 10.69 -13.22 7.27
N ALA A 312 11.14 -12.06 6.80
CA ALA A 312 11.78 -11.04 7.61
C ALA A 312 10.84 -10.50 8.69
N ARG A 313 9.54 -10.36 8.37
CA ARG A 313 8.50 -9.99 9.33
C ARG A 313 8.08 -11.15 10.25
N GLY A 314 8.49 -12.38 9.94
CA GLY A 314 8.19 -13.58 10.73
C GLY A 314 6.70 -13.94 10.71
N VAL A 315 6.02 -13.68 9.60
CA VAL A 315 4.57 -13.86 9.41
C VAL A 315 4.25 -14.98 8.41
N GLU A 316 5.17 -15.92 8.21
CA GLU A 316 5.00 -17.09 7.32
C GLU A 316 3.85 -18.01 7.75
N ASP A 317 3.56 -18.07 9.05
CA ASP A 317 2.66 -19.06 9.66
C ASP A 317 1.43 -18.45 10.36
N ILE A 318 1.24 -17.12 10.30
CA ILE A 318 0.02 -16.50 10.85
C ILE A 318 -1.20 -16.94 10.01
N PRO A 319 -2.30 -17.42 10.63
CA PRO A 319 -3.48 -17.87 9.90
C PRO A 319 -4.25 -16.69 9.29
N ASN A 320 -5.07 -16.97 8.29
CA ASN A 320 -5.99 -16.01 7.65
C ASN A 320 -5.29 -14.76 7.08
N TYR A 321 -4.08 -14.93 6.53
CA TYR A 321 -3.31 -13.85 5.91
C TYR A 321 -3.32 -14.00 4.38
N TYR A 322 -4.45 -13.64 3.79
CA TYR A 322 -4.75 -13.90 2.38
C TYR A 322 -3.89 -13.08 1.42
N TYR A 323 -3.45 -11.87 1.81
CA TYR A 323 -2.43 -11.13 1.06
C TYR A 323 -1.15 -11.94 0.86
N ARG A 324 -0.65 -12.59 1.93
CA ARG A 324 0.51 -13.48 1.84
C ARG A 324 0.20 -14.69 0.99
N ASP A 325 -0.91 -15.38 1.29
CA ASP A 325 -1.21 -16.67 0.66
C ASP A 325 -1.39 -16.53 -0.86
N ASP A 326 -2.06 -15.47 -1.31
CA ASP A 326 -2.28 -15.20 -2.73
C ASP A 326 -1.02 -14.61 -3.37
N GLY A 327 -0.38 -13.67 -2.66
CA GLY A 327 0.82 -13.00 -3.14
C GLY A 327 1.97 -13.96 -3.38
N LEU A 328 2.19 -14.95 -2.50
CA LEU A 328 3.25 -15.95 -2.65
C LEU A 328 2.97 -16.89 -3.84
N GLN A 329 1.71 -17.23 -4.11
CA GLN A 329 1.37 -18.02 -5.29
C GLN A 329 1.61 -17.26 -6.59
N ILE A 330 1.27 -15.98 -6.63
CA ILE A 330 1.52 -15.11 -7.78
C ILE A 330 3.02 -14.87 -7.94
N TRP A 331 3.74 -14.60 -6.85
CA TRP A 331 5.20 -14.46 -6.87
C TRP A 331 5.85 -15.69 -7.50
N ALA A 332 5.51 -16.90 -7.04
CA ALA A 332 6.04 -18.14 -7.59
C ALA A 332 5.67 -18.35 -9.07
N ALA A 333 4.46 -17.94 -9.48
CA ALA A 333 4.06 -18.00 -10.89
C ALA A 333 4.88 -17.04 -11.77
N VAL A 334 5.09 -15.81 -11.31
CA VAL A 334 5.94 -14.82 -12.00
C VAL A 334 7.39 -15.30 -12.03
N GLU A 335 7.91 -15.80 -10.92
CA GLU A 335 9.28 -16.31 -10.82
C GLU A 335 9.53 -17.48 -11.77
N SER A 336 8.60 -18.43 -11.86
CA SER A 336 8.67 -19.54 -12.81
C SER A 336 8.67 -19.03 -14.26
N PHE A 337 7.74 -18.12 -14.59
CA PHE A 337 7.68 -17.51 -15.92
C PHE A 337 8.97 -16.79 -16.30
N VAL A 338 9.48 -15.96 -15.39
CA VAL A 338 10.74 -15.24 -15.58
C VAL A 338 11.89 -16.22 -15.74
N SER A 339 12.00 -17.23 -14.88
CA SER A 339 13.04 -18.26 -14.94
C SER A 339 13.07 -18.97 -16.30
N GLU A 340 11.91 -19.35 -16.83
CA GLU A 340 11.81 -19.95 -18.16
C GLU A 340 12.33 -19.00 -19.26
N ILE A 341 11.90 -17.73 -19.25
CA ILE A 341 12.37 -16.73 -20.21
C ILE A 341 13.89 -16.50 -20.09
N ILE A 342 14.42 -16.34 -18.87
CA ILE A 342 15.86 -16.15 -18.65
C ILE A 342 16.65 -17.35 -19.16
N ASN A 343 16.17 -18.58 -18.94
CA ASN A 343 16.85 -19.79 -19.39
C ASN A 343 16.81 -19.98 -20.92
N ILE A 344 15.86 -19.39 -21.64
CA ILE A 344 15.82 -19.37 -23.10
C ILE A 344 16.96 -18.51 -23.67
N TYR A 345 17.20 -17.33 -23.07
CA TYR A 345 18.11 -16.32 -23.64
C TYR A 345 19.51 -16.27 -23.00
N TYR A 346 19.65 -16.64 -21.72
CA TYR A 346 20.91 -16.62 -20.98
C TYR A 346 21.36 -18.05 -20.68
N PRO A 347 22.29 -18.64 -21.47
CA PRO A 347 22.74 -20.02 -21.27
C PRO A 347 23.61 -20.21 -20.01
N SER A 348 24.13 -19.13 -19.42
CA SER A 348 25.02 -19.20 -18.25
C SER A 348 25.06 -17.90 -17.44
N ASP A 349 25.68 -17.94 -16.27
CA ASP A 349 25.97 -16.74 -15.48
C ASP A 349 26.99 -15.82 -16.19
N VAL A 350 27.86 -16.38 -17.04
CA VAL A 350 28.78 -15.59 -17.88
C VAL A 350 27.98 -14.69 -18.83
N SER A 351 26.97 -15.23 -19.52
CA SER A 351 26.14 -14.44 -20.44
C SER A 351 25.34 -13.32 -19.74
N VAL A 352 25.06 -13.43 -18.43
CA VAL A 352 24.45 -12.35 -17.65
C VAL A 352 25.47 -11.25 -17.36
N ARG A 353 26.70 -11.63 -16.98
CA ARG A 353 27.78 -10.68 -16.67
C ARG A 353 28.25 -9.91 -17.88
N ASP A 354 28.32 -10.58 -19.04
CA ASP A 354 28.82 -10.00 -20.28
C ASP A 354 27.78 -9.09 -20.97
N ASP A 355 26.53 -9.10 -20.51
CA ASP A 355 25.44 -8.25 -21.04
C ASP A 355 25.56 -6.81 -20.51
N GLY A 356 26.30 -5.98 -21.24
CA GLY A 356 26.52 -4.58 -20.88
C GLY A 356 25.26 -3.72 -20.82
N GLU A 357 24.21 -4.06 -21.59
CA GLU A 357 22.92 -3.35 -21.57
C GLU A 357 22.15 -3.66 -20.28
N LEU A 358 22.11 -4.94 -19.90
CA LEU A 358 21.58 -5.36 -18.60
C LEU A 358 22.33 -4.71 -17.43
N GLN A 359 23.67 -4.72 -17.43
CA GLN A 359 24.42 -4.13 -16.32
C GLN A 359 24.19 -2.61 -16.22
N ALA A 360 24.09 -1.91 -17.36
CA ALA A 360 23.73 -0.50 -17.38
C ALA A 360 22.32 -0.24 -16.85
N TRP A 361 21.36 -1.12 -17.17
CA TRP A 361 19.99 -1.07 -16.68
C TRP A 361 19.92 -1.20 -15.15
N VAL A 362 20.56 -2.22 -14.57
CA VAL A 362 20.61 -2.43 -13.11
C VAL A 362 21.30 -1.25 -12.42
N GLN A 363 22.42 -0.79 -12.98
CA GLN A 363 23.20 0.32 -12.43
C GLN A 363 22.40 1.64 -12.45
N GLU A 364 21.63 1.92 -13.51
CA GLU A 364 20.77 3.11 -13.56
C GLU A 364 19.67 3.04 -12.48
N ILE A 365 19.01 1.89 -12.30
CA ILE A 365 18.00 1.72 -11.23
C ILE A 365 18.64 1.94 -9.85
N PHE A 366 19.82 1.38 -9.60
CA PHE A 366 20.52 1.55 -8.32
C PHE A 366 20.88 3.01 -8.04
N LEU A 367 21.43 3.72 -9.03
CA LEU A 367 21.85 5.12 -8.88
C LEU A 367 20.68 6.08 -8.79
N GLU A 368 19.64 5.86 -9.59
CA GLU A 368 18.58 6.85 -9.82
C GLU A 368 17.34 6.56 -8.98
N GLY A 369 17.03 5.28 -8.75
CA GLY A 369 15.94 4.86 -7.88
C GLY A 369 16.34 4.80 -6.41
N PHE A 370 17.50 4.20 -6.14
CA PHE A 370 17.99 3.95 -4.78
C PHE A 370 19.10 4.91 -4.35
N LEU A 371 19.36 5.95 -5.15
CA LEU A 371 20.32 7.02 -4.86
C LEU A 371 21.74 6.52 -4.57
N GLY A 372 22.12 5.39 -5.17
CA GLY A 372 23.42 4.73 -4.96
C GLY A 372 23.65 4.24 -3.53
N ARG A 373 22.58 4.10 -2.73
CA ARG A 373 22.68 3.74 -1.30
C ARG A 373 22.93 2.25 -1.16
N LYS A 374 24.17 1.88 -0.84
CA LYS A 374 24.56 0.48 -0.57
C LYS A 374 23.78 -0.16 0.58
N SER A 375 23.34 0.63 1.56
CA SER A 375 22.50 0.16 2.67
C SER A 375 21.15 -0.41 2.22
N SER A 376 20.69 -0.06 1.01
CA SER A 376 19.45 -0.61 0.46
C SER A 376 19.55 -2.09 0.09
N GLY A 377 20.76 -2.65 -0.04
CA GLY A 377 20.94 -4.02 -0.53
C GLY A 377 20.49 -4.23 -1.98
N MET A 378 20.05 -3.18 -2.68
CA MET A 378 19.68 -3.26 -4.09
C MET A 378 20.93 -3.56 -4.93
N PRO A 379 20.92 -4.59 -5.79
CA PRO A 379 22.06 -4.90 -6.64
C PRO A 379 22.40 -3.72 -7.55
N SER A 380 23.69 -3.38 -7.63
CA SER A 380 24.23 -2.43 -8.63
C SER A 380 24.68 -3.14 -9.91
N ALA A 381 24.85 -4.45 -9.86
CA ALA A 381 25.19 -5.34 -10.96
C ALA A 381 24.60 -6.73 -10.69
N LEU A 382 24.41 -7.53 -11.73
CA LEU A 382 23.89 -8.90 -11.62
C LEU A 382 24.89 -9.90 -12.19
N GLU A 383 25.31 -10.86 -11.37
CA GLU A 383 26.40 -11.79 -11.71
C GLU A 383 25.90 -13.19 -12.10
N THR A 384 24.67 -13.54 -11.76
CA THR A 384 24.11 -14.88 -11.94
C THR A 384 22.70 -14.84 -12.52
N ARG A 385 22.30 -15.92 -13.19
CA ARG A 385 20.92 -16.08 -13.69
C ARG A 385 19.91 -16.08 -12.55
N GLU A 386 20.25 -16.69 -11.43
CA GLU A 386 19.40 -16.71 -10.22
C GLU A 386 19.11 -15.29 -9.72
N ALA A 387 20.14 -14.45 -9.60
CA ALA A 387 19.97 -13.05 -9.20
C ALA A 387 19.13 -12.26 -10.22
N LEU A 388 19.33 -12.51 -11.52
CA LEU A 388 18.52 -11.90 -12.58
C LEU A 388 17.05 -12.32 -12.51
N VAL A 389 16.76 -13.61 -12.28
CA VAL A 389 15.40 -14.10 -12.13
C VAL A 389 14.70 -13.43 -10.95
N GLN A 390 15.34 -13.37 -9.78
CA GLN A 390 14.76 -12.72 -8.61
C GLN A 390 14.51 -11.22 -8.86
N TYR A 391 15.46 -10.53 -9.49
CA TYR A 391 15.35 -9.09 -9.77
C TYR A 391 14.21 -8.77 -10.73
N ILE A 392 14.09 -9.53 -11.83
CA ILE A 392 13.02 -9.33 -12.81
C ILE A 392 11.66 -9.73 -12.21
N THR A 393 11.61 -10.78 -11.39
CA THR A 393 10.42 -11.15 -10.63
C THR A 393 9.96 -10.02 -9.72
N MET A 394 10.90 -9.41 -8.98
CA MET A 394 10.62 -8.25 -8.12
C MET A 394 10.04 -7.08 -8.92
N VAL A 395 10.61 -6.76 -10.09
CA VAL A 395 10.13 -5.67 -10.94
C VAL A 395 8.71 -5.96 -11.43
N ILE A 396 8.47 -7.12 -12.03
CA ILE A 396 7.14 -7.49 -12.57
C ILE A 396 6.09 -7.52 -11.45
N PHE A 397 6.41 -8.15 -10.31
CA PHE A 397 5.50 -8.22 -9.17
C PHE A 397 5.20 -6.83 -8.59
N SER A 398 6.19 -5.95 -8.51
CA SER A 398 6.02 -4.59 -8.01
C SER A 398 5.13 -3.75 -8.93
N CYS A 399 5.30 -3.89 -10.24
CA CYS A 399 4.51 -3.17 -11.24
C CYS A 399 3.07 -3.68 -11.40
N SER A 400 2.76 -4.87 -10.87
CA SER A 400 1.46 -5.52 -11.05
C SER A 400 0.79 -5.83 -9.71
N ALA A 401 1.02 -7.03 -9.16
CA ALA A 401 0.35 -7.56 -8.00
C ALA A 401 0.52 -6.69 -6.74
N ARG A 402 1.71 -6.15 -6.48
CA ARG A 402 1.94 -5.25 -5.33
C ARG A 402 1.08 -4.00 -5.43
N HIS A 403 1.13 -3.30 -6.58
CA HIS A 403 0.32 -2.09 -6.79
C HIS A 403 -1.16 -2.38 -6.63
N TYR A 404 -1.65 -3.43 -7.29
CA TYR A 404 -3.08 -3.74 -7.23
C TYR A 404 -3.54 -4.10 -5.81
N ALA A 405 -2.76 -4.87 -5.05
CA ALA A 405 -3.08 -5.25 -3.68
C ALA A 405 -3.26 -4.05 -2.74
N VAL A 406 -2.47 -2.99 -2.92
CA VAL A 406 -2.47 -1.80 -2.04
C VAL A 406 -3.31 -0.64 -2.60
N SER A 407 -3.78 -0.76 -3.85
CA SER A 407 -4.63 0.21 -4.52
C SER A 407 -6.11 -0.19 -4.51
N ALA A 408 -6.43 -1.46 -4.78
CA ALA A 408 -7.81 -1.92 -4.99
C ALA A 408 -8.71 -1.74 -3.74
N GLY A 409 -8.14 -1.89 -2.55
CA GLY A 409 -8.85 -1.78 -1.27
C GLY A 409 -8.99 -0.36 -0.70
N GLN A 410 -8.47 0.67 -1.38
CA GLN A 410 -8.47 2.05 -0.86
C GLN A 410 -9.92 2.54 -0.63
N PHE A 411 -10.79 2.43 -1.63
CA PHE A 411 -12.18 2.89 -1.51
C PHE A 411 -12.99 2.07 -0.50
N ASP A 412 -12.86 0.74 -0.54
CA ASP A 412 -13.54 -0.15 0.40
C ASP A 412 -13.20 0.22 1.85
N SER A 413 -11.94 0.58 2.10
CA SER A 413 -11.45 0.98 3.43
C SER A 413 -11.86 2.39 3.84
N CYS A 414 -11.95 3.34 2.90
CA CYS A 414 -12.04 4.78 3.20
C CYS A 414 -13.44 5.37 3.13
N VAL A 415 -14.38 4.77 2.39
CA VAL A 415 -15.72 5.35 2.22
C VAL A 415 -16.44 5.49 3.56
N TRP A 416 -16.15 4.57 4.49
CA TRP A 416 -16.43 4.75 5.90
C TRP A 416 -15.25 5.43 6.58
N MET A 417 -15.26 6.77 6.57
CA MET A 417 -14.14 7.58 7.03
C MET A 417 -13.61 7.23 8.44
N PRO A 418 -14.43 6.89 9.45
CA PRO A 418 -13.91 6.48 10.76
C PRO A 418 -12.96 5.26 10.75
N ASN A 419 -13.01 4.43 9.70
CA ASN A 419 -12.11 3.29 9.51
C ASN A 419 -10.78 3.67 8.83
N LEU A 420 -10.70 4.82 8.15
CA LEU A 420 -9.48 5.30 7.50
C LEU A 420 -9.46 6.84 7.39
N PRO A 421 -9.37 7.56 8.52
CA PRO A 421 -9.42 9.02 8.50
C PRO A 421 -8.14 9.59 7.87
N PRO A 422 -8.24 10.46 6.83
CA PRO A 422 -7.07 11.05 6.19
C PRO A 422 -6.37 12.14 7.02
N SER A 423 -7.01 12.62 8.09
CA SER A 423 -6.54 13.70 8.95
C SER A 423 -7.21 13.62 10.31
N MET A 424 -6.64 14.29 11.31
CA MET A 424 -7.20 14.42 12.67
C MET A 424 -7.11 15.88 13.11
N GLN A 425 -8.20 16.46 13.61
CA GLN A 425 -8.33 17.88 13.95
C GLN A 425 -7.96 18.24 15.39
N LEU A 426 -7.85 17.24 16.27
CA LEU A 426 -7.42 17.40 17.67
C LEU A 426 -6.17 16.55 17.92
N PRO A 427 -5.32 16.90 18.90
CA PRO A 427 -4.16 16.07 19.24
C PRO A 427 -4.59 14.72 19.85
N PRO A 428 -3.69 13.72 19.86
CA PRO A 428 -3.94 12.45 20.55
C PRO A 428 -4.30 12.66 22.04
N PRO A 429 -5.21 11.84 22.60
CA PRO A 429 -5.59 11.94 24.01
C PRO A 429 -4.41 11.68 24.95
N THR A 430 -4.21 12.57 25.92
CA THR A 430 -3.14 12.47 26.93
C THR A 430 -3.56 11.76 28.21
N SER A 431 -4.84 11.41 28.34
CA SER A 431 -5.37 10.70 29.50
C SER A 431 -6.57 9.83 29.12
N LYS A 432 -6.87 8.84 29.98
CA LYS A 432 -8.03 7.95 29.82
C LYS A 432 -9.28 8.53 30.52
N GLY A 433 -10.45 8.06 30.10
CA GLY A 433 -11.75 8.36 30.70
C GLY A 433 -12.36 9.70 30.28
N GLN A 434 -11.75 10.41 29.34
CA GLN A 434 -12.17 11.75 28.93
C GLN A 434 -12.86 11.77 27.56
N THR A 435 -12.67 10.75 26.72
CA THR A 435 -13.24 10.74 25.38
C THR A 435 -14.75 10.54 25.43
N LYS A 436 -15.48 11.45 24.78
CA LYS A 436 -16.93 11.41 24.60
C LYS A 436 -17.27 11.30 23.11
N PRO A 437 -18.48 10.84 22.73
CA PRO A 437 -18.90 10.79 21.32
C PRO A 437 -18.67 12.10 20.55
N GLU A 438 -18.96 13.24 21.20
CA GLU A 438 -18.80 14.57 20.59
C GLU A 438 -17.32 14.91 20.37
N GLY A 439 -16.45 14.53 21.30
CA GLY A 439 -15.00 14.70 21.18
C GLY A 439 -14.40 13.80 20.09
N PHE A 440 -14.90 12.57 19.96
CA PHE A 440 -14.53 11.67 18.86
C PHE A 440 -14.87 12.31 17.52
N LEU A 441 -16.11 12.77 17.35
CA LEU A 441 -16.57 13.43 16.12
C LEU A 441 -15.79 14.72 15.80
N ALA A 442 -15.47 15.52 16.83
CA ALA A 442 -14.66 16.73 16.68
C ALA A 442 -13.20 16.45 16.29
N THR A 443 -12.68 15.26 16.61
CA THR A 443 -11.33 14.84 16.22
C THR A 443 -11.26 14.44 14.75
N LEU A 444 -12.35 13.88 14.20
CA LEU A 444 -12.41 13.43 12.81
C LEU A 444 -12.31 14.59 11.80
N PRO A 445 -11.91 14.34 10.55
CA PRO A 445 -11.72 15.38 9.53
C PRO A 445 -13.04 16.09 9.15
N PRO A 446 -12.94 17.32 8.62
CA PRO A 446 -14.12 18.05 8.14
C PRO A 446 -14.75 17.39 6.91
N VAL A 447 -16.01 17.72 6.63
CA VAL A 447 -16.82 17.11 5.55
C VAL A 447 -16.13 17.23 4.19
N ASN A 448 -15.67 18.43 3.83
CA ASN A 448 -15.03 18.66 2.53
C ASN A 448 -13.76 17.83 2.33
N ALA A 449 -12.88 17.76 3.34
CA ALA A 449 -11.65 16.95 3.27
C ALA A 449 -11.97 15.45 3.19
N THR A 450 -12.97 15.01 3.96
CA THR A 450 -13.48 13.62 3.90
C THR A 450 -13.93 13.27 2.48
N CYS A 451 -14.78 14.09 1.88
CA CYS A 451 -15.34 13.83 0.55
C CYS A 451 -14.29 13.93 -0.56
N ASP A 452 -13.36 14.88 -0.48
CA ASP A 452 -12.27 15.05 -1.47
C ASP A 452 -11.37 13.79 -1.52
N ILE A 453 -11.04 13.23 -0.35
CA ILE A 453 -10.28 11.98 -0.26
C ILE A 453 -11.09 10.78 -0.72
N ILE A 454 -12.36 10.63 -0.32
CA ILE A 454 -13.20 9.51 -0.75
C ILE A 454 -13.38 9.49 -2.28
N ILE A 455 -13.57 10.67 -2.91
CA ILE A 455 -13.63 10.77 -4.38
C ILE A 455 -12.31 10.31 -4.99
N THR A 456 -11.19 10.80 -4.46
CA THR A 456 -9.86 10.48 -4.96
C THR A 456 -9.60 8.98 -4.86
N LEU A 457 -9.75 8.38 -3.67
CA LEU A 457 -9.53 6.95 -3.48
C LEU A 457 -10.52 6.09 -4.27
N TRP A 458 -11.77 6.53 -4.49
CA TRP A 458 -12.69 5.87 -5.40
C TRP A 458 -12.18 5.82 -6.85
N LEU A 459 -11.60 6.93 -7.32
CA LEU A 459 -11.01 7.03 -8.66
C LEU A 459 -9.77 6.14 -8.77
N LEU A 460 -8.92 6.14 -7.75
CA LEU A 460 -7.65 5.41 -7.75
C LEU A 460 -7.84 3.90 -7.57
N SER A 461 -8.92 3.45 -6.91
CA SER A 461 -9.19 2.02 -6.67
C SER A 461 -9.65 1.25 -7.91
N LYS A 462 -10.03 1.93 -9.00
CA LYS A 462 -10.67 1.29 -10.15
C LYS A 462 -10.01 1.69 -11.45
N GLU A 463 -9.39 0.70 -12.08
CA GLU A 463 -8.80 0.83 -13.40
C GLU A 463 -9.78 1.49 -14.41
N PRO A 464 -9.41 2.62 -15.02
CA PRO A 464 -10.24 3.28 -16.02
C PRO A 464 -10.01 2.70 -17.42
N GLY A 465 -11.09 2.54 -18.18
CA GLY A 465 -11.03 2.17 -19.59
C GLY A 465 -10.60 0.72 -19.81
N ASP A 466 -9.74 0.51 -20.80
CA ASP A 466 -9.33 -0.82 -21.25
C ASP A 466 -8.32 -1.45 -20.28
N GLN A 467 -8.78 -2.48 -19.57
CA GLN A 467 -7.99 -3.29 -18.64
C GLN A 467 -7.01 -4.22 -19.38
N ARG A 468 -5.87 -4.51 -18.77
CA ARG A 468 -4.85 -5.45 -19.25
C ARG A 468 -4.42 -6.36 -18.10
N PRO A 469 -5.20 -7.43 -17.82
CA PRO A 469 -4.92 -8.35 -16.73
C PRO A 469 -3.52 -8.97 -16.82
N LEU A 470 -2.93 -9.28 -15.67
CA LEU A 470 -1.62 -9.88 -15.54
C LEU A 470 -1.50 -11.13 -16.42
N GLY A 471 -0.43 -11.23 -17.20
CA GLY A 471 -0.21 -12.35 -18.12
C GLY A 471 -0.91 -12.22 -19.48
N THR A 472 -1.75 -11.20 -19.68
CA THR A 472 -2.40 -10.92 -20.97
C THR A 472 -1.58 -9.94 -21.80
N TYR A 473 -0.90 -10.43 -22.83
CA TYR A 473 0.03 -9.65 -23.66
C TYR A 473 -0.46 -9.57 -25.12
N PRO A 474 -1.38 -8.66 -25.45
CA PRO A 474 -1.91 -8.54 -26.82
C PRO A 474 -0.90 -7.93 -27.81
N ASP A 475 0.11 -7.22 -27.31
CA ASP A 475 1.19 -6.68 -28.13
C ASP A 475 2.31 -7.73 -28.20
N GLU A 476 2.38 -8.46 -29.32
CA GLU A 476 3.29 -9.61 -29.52
C GLU A 476 4.75 -9.16 -29.73
N HIS A 477 5.45 -8.86 -28.64
CA HIS A 477 6.88 -8.53 -28.66
C HIS A 477 7.77 -9.76 -28.81
N PHE A 478 7.37 -10.89 -28.22
CA PHE A 478 7.98 -12.19 -28.43
C PHE A 478 7.31 -12.89 -29.62
N THR A 479 8.10 -13.18 -30.64
CA THR A 479 7.64 -13.85 -31.87
C THR A 479 8.12 -15.30 -31.95
N GLU A 480 9.07 -15.65 -31.09
CA GLU A 480 9.64 -16.99 -30.99
C GLU A 480 8.69 -17.93 -30.22
N GLU A 481 8.70 -19.21 -30.59
CA GLU A 481 7.79 -20.21 -30.04
C GLU A 481 8.02 -20.47 -28.53
N ALA A 482 9.28 -20.59 -28.09
CA ALA A 482 9.59 -20.93 -26.71
C ALA A 482 9.06 -19.89 -25.69
N PRO A 483 9.30 -18.57 -25.86
CA PRO A 483 8.65 -17.55 -25.01
C PRO A 483 7.12 -17.59 -25.05
N GLN A 484 6.51 -17.86 -26.21
CA GLN A 484 5.05 -17.95 -26.32
C GLN A 484 4.49 -19.14 -25.53
N GLN A 485 5.20 -20.27 -25.50
CA GLN A 485 4.86 -21.42 -24.65
C GLN A 485 4.94 -21.07 -23.16
N SER A 486 6.00 -20.35 -22.74
CA SER A 486 6.13 -19.86 -21.36
C SER A 486 5.03 -18.88 -20.97
N ILE A 487 4.61 -17.99 -21.88
CA ILE A 487 3.47 -17.09 -21.66
C ILE A 487 2.18 -17.90 -21.46
N ALA A 488 1.92 -18.92 -22.29
CA ALA A 488 0.74 -19.77 -22.16
C ALA A 488 0.73 -20.56 -20.84
N ALA A 489 1.89 -21.07 -20.41
CA ALA A 489 2.04 -21.74 -19.12
C ALA A 489 1.77 -20.77 -17.96
N PHE A 490 2.29 -19.55 -18.02
CA PHE A 490 2.05 -18.50 -17.04
C PHE A 490 0.55 -18.14 -16.94
N GLN A 491 -0.11 -17.93 -18.08
CA GLN A 491 -1.55 -17.66 -18.14
C GLN A 491 -2.38 -18.80 -17.53
N SER A 492 -2.03 -20.05 -17.84
CA SER A 492 -2.70 -21.22 -17.27
C SER A 492 -2.53 -21.29 -15.74
N ARG A 493 -1.32 -21.00 -15.25
CA ARG A 493 -1.05 -20.96 -13.81
C ARG A 493 -1.84 -19.85 -13.10
N LEU A 494 -1.91 -18.65 -13.68
CA LEU A 494 -2.73 -17.56 -13.13
C LEU A 494 -4.22 -17.92 -13.08
N ALA A 495 -4.75 -18.57 -14.12
CA ALA A 495 -6.13 -19.03 -14.12
C ALA A 495 -6.40 -20.07 -13.02
N GLN A 496 -5.44 -20.96 -12.76
CA GLN A 496 -5.52 -21.90 -11.64
C GLN A 496 -5.55 -21.17 -10.29
N ILE A 497 -4.65 -20.22 -10.07
CA ILE A 497 -4.60 -19.42 -8.83
C ILE A 497 -5.93 -18.69 -8.62
N SER A 498 -6.49 -18.06 -9.66
CA SER A 498 -7.79 -17.39 -9.60
C SER A 498 -8.91 -18.34 -9.14
N LYS A 499 -8.94 -19.56 -9.68
CA LYS A 499 -9.92 -20.57 -9.26
C LYS A 499 -9.77 -20.94 -7.79
N GLU A 500 -8.54 -21.14 -7.31
CA GLU A 500 -8.25 -21.46 -5.91
C GLU A 500 -8.66 -20.30 -4.97
N ILE A 501 -8.41 -19.05 -5.37
CA ILE A 501 -8.85 -17.84 -4.67
C ILE A 501 -10.37 -17.77 -4.59
N GLN A 502 -11.07 -18.02 -5.70
CA GLN A 502 -12.53 -18.02 -5.76
C GLN A 502 -13.15 -19.10 -4.88
N GLU A 503 -12.61 -20.33 -4.91
CA GLU A 503 -13.04 -21.43 -4.05
C GLU A 503 -12.86 -21.08 -2.56
N ARG A 504 -11.69 -20.52 -2.18
CA ARG A 504 -11.40 -20.06 -0.82
C ARG A 504 -12.34 -18.94 -0.37
N ASN A 505 -12.63 -17.98 -1.26
CA ASN A 505 -13.45 -16.80 -0.96
C ASN A 505 -14.94 -17.12 -0.76
N GLN A 506 -15.48 -18.20 -1.32
CA GLN A 506 -16.89 -18.60 -1.12
C GLN A 506 -17.22 -18.88 0.36
N GLY A 507 -16.23 -19.27 1.17
CA GLY A 507 -16.40 -19.57 2.59
C GLY A 507 -16.14 -18.38 3.52
N LEU A 508 -15.79 -17.20 3.00
CA LEU A 508 -15.39 -16.05 3.82
C LEU A 508 -16.53 -15.03 3.98
N PRO A 509 -16.77 -14.50 5.19
CA PRO A 509 -17.69 -13.38 5.39
C PRO A 509 -17.27 -12.12 4.63
N LEU A 510 -15.96 -11.86 4.58
CA LEU A 510 -15.34 -10.81 3.78
C LEU A 510 -14.28 -11.45 2.87
N PRO A 511 -14.59 -11.66 1.58
CA PRO A 511 -13.64 -12.16 0.59
C PRO A 511 -12.43 -11.25 0.43
N TYR A 512 -11.24 -11.83 0.24
CA TYR A 512 -10.06 -11.09 -0.19
C TYR A 512 -9.86 -11.28 -1.69
N THR A 513 -10.09 -10.21 -2.47
CA THR A 513 -10.09 -10.24 -3.95
C THR A 513 -8.97 -9.40 -4.57
N TYR A 514 -8.22 -8.66 -3.76
CA TYR A 514 -7.21 -7.70 -4.24
C TYR A 514 -5.98 -8.34 -4.86
N LEU A 515 -5.92 -9.68 -4.92
CA LEU A 515 -4.90 -10.44 -5.64
C LEU A 515 -5.51 -11.53 -6.53
N ASP A 516 -6.78 -11.41 -6.93
CA ASP A 516 -7.34 -12.31 -7.94
C ASP A 516 -6.76 -11.94 -9.33
N PRO A 517 -5.99 -12.83 -10.01
CA PRO A 517 -5.26 -12.50 -11.24
C PRO A 517 -6.04 -11.79 -12.36
N PRO A 518 -7.33 -12.09 -12.62
CA PRO A 518 -8.13 -11.36 -13.62
C PRO A 518 -8.32 -9.87 -13.32
N LEU A 519 -8.12 -9.46 -12.07
CA LEU A 519 -8.26 -8.08 -11.62
C LEU A 519 -6.93 -7.31 -11.58
N ILE A 520 -5.80 -8.03 -11.47
CA ILE A 520 -4.47 -7.43 -11.37
C ILE A 520 -4.06 -6.90 -12.75
N GLU A 521 -3.76 -5.62 -12.86
CA GLU A 521 -3.20 -5.04 -14.09
C GLU A 521 -1.74 -5.44 -14.31
N ASN A 522 -1.30 -5.53 -15.57
CA ASN A 522 0.11 -5.79 -15.88
C ASN A 522 1.05 -4.69 -15.36
N SER A 523 0.57 -3.45 -15.25
CA SER A 523 1.37 -2.26 -15.00
C SER A 523 0.65 -1.27 -14.09
N VAL A 524 1.41 -0.42 -13.41
CA VAL A 524 0.90 0.72 -12.65
C VAL A 524 0.32 1.76 -13.61
N SER A 525 -1.00 1.90 -13.63
CA SER A 525 -1.68 2.79 -14.57
C SER A 525 -2.93 3.49 -14.03
N ILE A 526 -3.04 3.57 -12.71
CA ILE A 526 -4.02 4.39 -12.00
C ILE A 526 -3.46 4.83 -10.65
#